data_AF-A0A151Z4E5-F1
#
_entry.id   AF-A0A151Z4E5-F1
#
_cell.length_a   1.000
_cell.length_b   1.000
_cell.length_c   1.000
_cell.angle_alpha   90.00
_cell.angle_beta   90.00
_cell.angle_gamma   90.00
#
_symmetry.space_group_name_H-M   'P 1'
#
loop_
_entity.id
_entity.type
_entity.pdbx_description
1 polymer ?
#
loop_
_entity_poly.entity_id
_entity_poly.type
_entity_poly.pdbx_seq_one_letter_code
_entity_poly.pdbx_strand_id
1 'polypeptide(L)'
;MSSAAQTKETIKPPFYSNLIAGAIAGVIGATTIFPIDMIKTRLQNQKTLPNGTKTYNGALDCFKKIVANEGGFKSLYRGLSSNIIGIIPEKALKLAVNDLARSVLQGNAKHITLAQEVMAGGIAGFTQFVATNPMEIMKIRLQLSGEQGKKASLKEVFSELGIRGLYKGSSATLLRDIPFSMVYFSTYARLKQYFTKENGELGLGRILLSGILAGSLAASISTPADVVKTRIQVKPGPNDPHYNGIVDCITKTYKNEGISAFGKGLIPRIMIISPLFGITLVVYEIQKIFYIRMQEKKK
;
A
#
# COMPACT_ATOMS: atom_id res chain seq x y z
N MET A 1 -28.20 4.53 44.60
CA MET A 1 -26.76 4.75 44.36
C MET A 1 -26.52 4.71 42.85
N SER A 2 -26.74 5.86 42.20
CA SER A 2 -26.43 6.08 40.77
C SER A 2 -25.27 7.06 40.77
N SER A 3 -24.07 6.62 40.38
CA SER A 3 -22.95 7.54 40.15
C SER A 3 -21.92 6.92 39.22
N ALA A 4 -21.76 7.58 38.07
CA ALA A 4 -20.51 7.74 37.34
C ALA A 4 -19.83 6.47 36.79
N ALA A 5 -20.47 5.82 35.81
CA ALA A 5 -19.71 5.32 34.67
C ALA A 5 -19.24 6.54 33.86
N GLN A 6 -18.14 7.16 34.32
CA GLN A 6 -17.42 8.18 33.56
C GLN A 6 -17.17 7.60 32.16
N THR A 7 -17.86 8.18 31.18
CA THR A 7 -17.56 7.96 29.78
C THR A 7 -16.13 8.49 29.60
N LYS A 8 -15.13 7.60 29.62
CA LYS A 8 -13.77 7.96 29.20
C LYS A 8 -13.93 8.50 27.78
N GLU A 9 -13.93 9.83 27.64
CA GLU A 9 -13.75 10.47 26.35
C GLU A 9 -12.47 9.85 25.78
N THR A 10 -12.61 8.98 24.80
CA THR A 10 -11.48 8.43 24.06
C THR A 10 -10.77 9.63 23.46
N ILE A 11 -9.65 10.05 24.05
CA ILE A 11 -8.85 11.16 23.58
C ILE A 11 -8.42 10.81 22.16
N LYS A 12 -9.08 11.41 21.17
CA LYS A 12 -8.75 11.20 19.76
C LYS A 12 -7.50 12.02 19.46
N PRO A 13 -6.38 11.39 19.03
CA PRO A 13 -5.19 12.13 18.66
C PRO A 13 -5.50 13.13 17.52
N PRO A 14 -4.90 14.32 17.54
CA PRO A 14 -5.13 15.32 16.51
C PRO A 14 -4.61 14.84 15.14
N PHE A 15 -5.15 15.40 14.06
CA PHE A 15 -4.86 14.95 12.69
C PHE A 15 -3.36 14.87 12.36
N TYR A 16 -2.58 15.89 12.76
CA TYR A 16 -1.13 15.91 12.55
C TYR A 16 -0.41 14.76 13.26
N SER A 17 -0.87 14.35 14.45
CA SER A 17 -0.30 13.22 15.18
C SER A 17 -0.58 11.90 14.47
N ASN A 18 -1.77 11.75 13.88
CA ASN A 18 -2.09 10.58 13.06
C ASN A 18 -1.27 10.53 11.78
N LEU A 19 -0.99 11.68 11.17
CA LEU A 19 -0.16 11.79 9.98
C LEU A 19 1.29 11.38 10.28
N ILE A 20 1.88 11.92 11.35
CA ILE A 20 3.23 11.54 11.80
C ILE A 20 3.27 10.05 12.17
N ALA A 21 2.26 9.57 12.91
CA ALA A 21 2.22 8.17 13.31
C ALA A 21 2.11 7.23 12.11
N GLY A 22 1.31 7.60 11.11
CA GLY A 22 1.20 6.88 9.85
C GLY A 22 2.50 6.91 9.03
N ALA A 23 3.23 8.03 9.04
CA ALA A 23 4.53 8.13 8.38
C ALA A 23 5.57 7.20 9.03
N ILE A 24 5.72 7.25 10.35
CA ILE A 24 6.65 6.38 11.11
C ILE A 24 6.30 4.91 10.90
N ALA A 25 5.01 4.57 10.99
CA ALA A 25 4.52 3.23 10.74
C ALA A 25 4.77 2.76 9.30
N GLY A 26 4.68 3.67 8.34
CA GLY A 26 5.04 3.42 6.94
C GLY A 26 6.52 3.14 6.75
N VAL A 27 7.41 3.92 7.39
CA VAL A 27 8.87 3.72 7.34
C VAL A 27 9.26 2.38 7.93
N ILE A 28 8.77 2.06 9.12
CA ILE A 28 9.12 0.81 9.81
C ILE A 28 8.59 -0.38 9.00
N GLY A 29 7.32 -0.35 8.59
CA GLY A 29 6.74 -1.40 7.75
C GLY A 29 7.50 -1.60 6.44
N ALA A 30 7.83 -0.52 5.73
CA ALA A 30 8.60 -0.58 4.49
C ALA A 30 9.99 -1.18 4.72
N THR A 31 10.69 -0.75 5.77
CA THR A 31 12.04 -1.21 6.09
C THR A 31 12.04 -2.71 6.40
N THR A 32 11.08 -3.21 7.18
CA THR A 32 11.01 -4.64 7.52
C THR A 32 10.74 -5.52 6.30
N ILE A 33 9.92 -5.06 5.35
CA ILE A 33 9.52 -5.86 4.19
C ILE A 33 10.46 -5.68 2.99
N PHE A 34 11.29 -4.63 3.00
CA PHE A 34 12.16 -4.28 1.88
C PHE A 34 13.04 -5.42 1.36
N PRO A 35 13.66 -6.28 2.19
CA PRO A 35 14.44 -7.41 1.68
C PRO A 35 13.62 -8.38 0.81
N ILE A 36 12.36 -8.64 1.20
CA ILE A 36 11.46 -9.51 0.45
C ILE A 36 11.05 -8.84 -0.86
N ASP A 37 10.77 -7.53 -0.80
CA ASP A 37 10.44 -6.72 -1.98
C ASP A 37 11.58 -6.68 -3.01
N MET A 38 12.82 -6.53 -2.54
CA MET A 38 14.02 -6.58 -3.38
C MET A 38 14.17 -7.93 -4.10
N ILE A 39 14.04 -9.05 -3.35
CA ILE A 39 14.14 -10.41 -3.93
C ILE A 39 13.05 -10.62 -4.97
N LYS A 40 11.79 -10.29 -4.64
CA LYS A 40 10.67 -10.39 -5.58
C LYS A 40 10.93 -9.58 -6.84
N THR A 41 11.31 -8.31 -6.69
CA THR A 41 11.51 -7.39 -7.82
C THR A 41 12.57 -7.92 -8.79
N ARG A 42 13.67 -8.47 -8.27
CA ARG A 42 14.70 -9.10 -9.11
C ARG A 42 14.23 -10.38 -9.78
N LEU A 43 13.49 -11.23 -9.08
CA LEU A 43 12.91 -12.43 -9.68
C LEU A 43 11.89 -12.12 -10.76
N GLN A 44 11.13 -11.03 -10.61
CA GLN A 44 10.13 -10.58 -11.59
C GLN A 44 10.76 -9.89 -12.80
N ASN A 45 11.85 -9.14 -12.60
CA ASN A 45 12.52 -8.41 -13.67
C ASN A 45 13.67 -9.20 -14.32
N GLN A 46 14.00 -10.40 -13.84
CA GLN A 46 15.05 -11.21 -14.47
C GLN A 46 14.61 -11.63 -15.88
N LYS A 47 15.54 -11.48 -16.83
CA LYS A 47 15.36 -11.96 -18.21
C LYS A 47 16.02 -13.32 -18.35
N THR A 48 15.45 -14.17 -19.20
CA THR A 48 16.09 -15.42 -19.60
C THR A 48 17.33 -15.08 -20.42
N LEU A 49 18.48 -15.63 -20.03
CA LEU A 49 19.75 -15.44 -20.74
C LEU A 49 19.71 -16.13 -22.11
N PRO A 50 20.58 -15.75 -23.07
CA PRO A 50 20.62 -16.33 -24.42
C PRO A 50 20.80 -17.86 -24.45
N ASN A 51 21.34 -18.44 -23.38
CA ASN A 51 21.53 -19.88 -23.20
C ASN A 51 20.30 -20.59 -22.58
N GLY A 52 19.15 -19.91 -22.44
CA GLY A 52 17.94 -20.46 -21.83
C GLY A 52 17.97 -20.52 -20.29
N THR A 53 19.08 -20.15 -19.65
CA THR A 53 19.21 -20.18 -18.19
C THR A 53 18.63 -18.93 -17.55
N LYS A 54 18.08 -19.07 -16.34
CA LYS A 54 17.64 -17.94 -15.52
C LYS A 54 18.77 -17.50 -14.60
N THR A 55 18.91 -16.19 -14.37
CA THR A 55 19.90 -15.64 -13.43
C THR A 55 19.69 -16.18 -12.01
N TYR A 56 18.43 -16.40 -11.62
CA TYR A 56 18.03 -16.91 -10.32
C TYR A 56 17.10 -18.12 -10.47
N ASN A 57 17.42 -19.20 -9.77
CA ASN A 57 16.62 -20.43 -9.75
C ASN A 57 15.44 -20.35 -8.76
N GLY A 58 15.39 -19.31 -7.93
CA GLY A 58 14.32 -19.07 -6.97
C GLY A 58 14.67 -17.97 -5.97
N ALA A 59 13.77 -17.72 -5.01
CA ALA A 59 13.94 -16.66 -4.01
C ALA A 59 15.14 -16.88 -3.08
N LEU A 60 15.38 -18.12 -2.65
CA LEU A 60 16.52 -18.45 -1.81
C LEU A 60 17.85 -18.32 -2.57
N ASP A 61 17.88 -18.73 -3.84
CA ASP A 61 19.05 -18.56 -4.70
C ASP A 61 19.33 -17.08 -4.98
N CYS A 62 18.28 -16.29 -5.24
CA CYS A 62 18.38 -14.83 -5.39
C CYS A 62 18.93 -14.17 -4.12
N PHE A 63 18.39 -14.49 -2.95
CA PHE A 63 18.87 -13.98 -1.67
C PHE A 63 20.35 -14.31 -1.44
N LYS A 64 20.73 -15.59 -1.61
CA LYS A 64 22.12 -16.04 -1.43
C LYS A 64 23.07 -15.31 -2.37
N LYS A 65 22.72 -15.19 -3.65
CA LYS A 65 23.52 -14.49 -4.66
C LYS A 65 23.66 -13.00 -4.37
N ILE A 66 22.61 -12.32 -3.92
CA ILE A 66 22.70 -10.90 -3.53
C ILE A 66 23.68 -10.73 -2.36
N VAL A 67 23.51 -11.52 -1.30
CA VAL A 67 24.34 -11.40 -0.10
C VAL A 67 25.80 -11.76 -0.41
N ALA A 68 26.04 -12.81 -1.19
CA ALA A 68 27.39 -13.26 -1.54
C ALA A 68 28.08 -12.31 -2.54
N ASN A 69 27.39 -11.84 -3.57
CA ASN A 69 28.04 -11.17 -4.71
C ASN A 69 27.98 -9.65 -4.67
N GLU A 70 27.10 -9.05 -3.86
CA GLU A 70 26.84 -7.61 -3.93
C GLU A 70 27.26 -6.81 -2.70
N GLY A 71 27.91 -7.44 -1.72
CA GLY A 71 28.38 -6.75 -0.50
C GLY A 71 27.53 -7.01 0.74
N GLY A 72 26.99 -8.23 0.88
CA GLY A 72 26.33 -8.68 2.11
C GLY A 72 24.88 -8.20 2.29
N PHE A 73 24.42 -8.23 3.53
CA PHE A 73 23.03 -7.88 3.89
C PHE A 73 22.63 -6.44 3.56
N LYS A 74 23.59 -5.50 3.51
CA LYS A 74 23.31 -4.10 3.16
C LYS A 74 22.78 -3.97 1.72
N SER A 75 23.13 -4.90 0.84
CA SER A 75 22.72 -4.86 -0.58
C SER A 75 21.24 -5.14 -0.78
N LEU A 76 20.59 -5.81 0.18
CA LEU A 76 19.14 -5.99 0.19
C LEU A 76 18.38 -4.67 0.41
N TYR A 77 19.04 -3.64 0.93
CA TYR A 77 18.47 -2.33 1.22
C TYR A 77 18.79 -1.24 0.18
N ARG A 78 19.45 -1.61 -0.93
CA ARG A 78 19.70 -0.67 -2.04
C ARG A 78 18.37 -0.18 -2.63
N GLY A 79 18.15 1.12 -2.63
CA GLY A 79 16.89 1.72 -3.12
C GLY A 79 15.80 1.91 -2.06
N LEU A 80 16.04 1.55 -0.79
CA LEU A 80 15.08 1.77 0.31
C LEU A 80 14.69 3.25 0.42
N SER A 81 15.64 4.19 0.26
CA SER A 81 15.36 5.63 0.31
C SER A 81 14.35 6.07 -0.75
N SER A 82 14.50 5.60 -1.99
CA SER A 82 13.54 5.86 -3.07
C SER A 82 12.17 5.23 -2.77
N ASN A 83 12.13 4.08 -2.11
CA ASN A 83 10.89 3.45 -1.71
C ASN A 83 10.17 4.26 -0.61
N ILE A 84 10.90 4.65 0.43
CA ILE A 84 10.40 5.45 1.56
C ILE A 84 9.77 6.76 1.10
N ILE A 85 10.39 7.47 0.14
CA ILE A 85 9.85 8.73 -0.41
C ILE A 85 8.43 8.55 -0.98
N GLY A 86 8.14 7.39 -1.59
CA GLY A 86 6.81 7.09 -2.13
C GLY A 86 5.84 6.58 -1.05
N ILE A 87 6.31 5.72 -0.15
CA ILE A 87 5.44 5.06 0.84
C ILE A 87 5.01 6.00 1.96
N ILE A 88 5.87 6.91 2.43
CA ILE A 88 5.54 7.78 3.57
C ILE A 88 4.26 8.57 3.34
N PRO A 89 4.14 9.38 2.26
CA PRO A 89 2.94 10.19 2.06
C PRO A 89 1.70 9.32 1.87
N GLU A 90 1.86 8.19 1.17
CA GLU A 90 0.78 7.24 0.95
C GLU A 90 0.20 6.69 2.26
N LYS A 91 1.05 6.17 3.16
CA LYS A 91 0.57 5.57 4.42
C LYS A 91 0.11 6.62 5.42
N ALA A 92 0.81 7.76 5.50
CA ALA A 92 0.45 8.86 6.38
C ALA A 92 -0.96 9.40 6.07
N LEU A 93 -1.22 9.72 4.79
CA LEU A 93 -2.52 10.22 4.36
C LEU A 93 -3.61 9.16 4.50
N LYS A 94 -3.34 7.93 4.05
CA LYS A 94 -4.35 6.87 4.05
C LYS A 94 -4.85 6.53 5.46
N LEU A 95 -3.96 6.44 6.44
CA LEU A 95 -4.34 6.17 7.83
C LEU A 95 -5.00 7.39 8.48
N ALA A 96 -4.41 8.59 8.33
CA ALA A 96 -4.96 9.80 8.94
C ALA A 96 -6.34 10.17 8.39
N VAL A 97 -6.53 10.07 7.07
CA VAL A 97 -7.81 10.36 6.42
C VAL A 97 -8.84 9.29 6.73
N ASN A 98 -8.47 8.01 6.81
CA ASN A 98 -9.42 6.98 7.23
C ASN A 98 -9.91 7.22 8.67
N ASP A 99 -9.01 7.54 9.61
CA ASP A 99 -9.40 7.83 11.00
C ASP A 99 -10.27 9.10 11.10
N LEU A 100 -9.97 10.13 10.31
CA LEU A 100 -10.81 11.33 10.20
C LEU A 100 -12.17 11.04 9.57
N ALA A 101 -12.22 10.32 8.45
CA ALA A 101 -13.46 9.99 7.76
C ALA A 101 -14.36 9.13 8.65
N ARG A 102 -13.77 8.18 9.41
CA ARG A 102 -14.51 7.40 10.41
C ARG A 102 -15.06 8.27 11.52
N SER A 103 -14.29 9.23 12.04
CA SER A 103 -14.74 10.10 13.13
C SER A 103 -15.89 11.01 12.69
N VAL A 104 -15.82 11.54 11.46
CA VAL A 104 -16.89 12.35 10.86
C VAL A 104 -18.14 11.52 10.57
N LEU A 105 -17.98 10.36 9.92
CA LEU A 105 -19.11 9.49 9.55
C LEU A 105 -19.78 8.85 10.77
N GLN A 106 -19.04 8.55 11.84
CA GLN A 106 -19.59 8.03 13.08
C GLN A 106 -20.44 9.09 13.81
N GLY A 107 -20.02 10.36 13.79
CA GLY A 107 -20.70 11.43 14.53
C GLY A 107 -20.90 11.05 16.00
N ASN A 108 -22.16 11.10 16.46
CA ASN A 108 -22.58 10.73 17.82
C ASN A 108 -23.01 9.25 17.96
N ALA A 109 -22.90 8.44 16.91
CA ALA A 109 -23.30 7.04 16.97
C ALA A 109 -22.33 6.22 17.84
N LYS A 110 -22.87 5.30 18.64
CA LYS A 110 -22.07 4.39 19.50
C LYS A 110 -21.12 3.51 18.69
N HIS A 111 -21.52 3.09 17.48
CA HIS A 111 -20.72 2.26 16.60
C HIS A 111 -20.82 2.72 15.15
N ILE A 112 -19.73 2.56 14.40
CA ILE A 112 -19.69 2.78 12.96
C ILE A 112 -20.29 1.58 12.23
N THR A 113 -21.15 1.82 11.24
CA THR A 113 -21.75 0.76 10.42
C THR A 113 -20.76 0.27 9.34
N LEU A 114 -20.98 -0.93 8.79
CA LEU A 114 -20.14 -1.46 7.71
C LEU A 114 -20.08 -0.50 6.51
N ALA A 115 -21.23 0.06 6.13
CA ALA A 115 -21.32 1.02 5.02
C ALA A 115 -20.46 2.25 5.29
N GLN A 116 -20.47 2.79 6.51
CA GLN A 116 -19.63 3.92 6.90
C GLN A 116 -18.13 3.57 6.93
N GLU A 117 -17.76 2.36 7.37
CA GLU A 117 -16.37 1.89 7.31
C GLU A 117 -15.86 1.77 5.87
N VAL A 118 -16.71 1.23 4.99
CA VAL A 118 -16.44 1.09 3.57
C VAL A 118 -16.32 2.48 2.91
N MET A 119 -17.24 3.41 3.20
CA MET A 119 -17.17 4.79 2.71
C MET A 119 -15.92 5.52 3.22
N ALA A 120 -15.57 5.37 4.50
CA ALA A 120 -14.34 5.94 5.06
C ALA A 120 -13.10 5.40 4.35
N GLY A 121 -13.06 4.10 4.06
CA GLY A 121 -12.00 3.48 3.26
C GLY A 121 -11.94 4.02 1.84
N GLY A 122 -13.09 4.25 1.18
CA GLY A 122 -13.17 4.86 -0.14
C GLY A 122 -12.66 6.30 -0.17
N ILE A 123 -13.09 7.13 0.79
CA ILE A 123 -12.62 8.52 0.95
C ILE A 123 -11.10 8.54 1.20
N ALA A 124 -10.59 7.68 2.07
CA ALA A 124 -9.16 7.57 2.32
C ALA A 124 -8.37 7.18 1.07
N GLY A 125 -8.86 6.22 0.30
CA GLY A 125 -8.25 5.80 -0.96
C GLY A 125 -8.24 6.91 -2.00
N PHE A 126 -9.36 7.63 -2.17
CA PHE A 126 -9.46 8.74 -3.11
C PHE A 126 -8.54 9.90 -2.73
N THR A 127 -8.55 10.34 -1.47
CA THR A 127 -7.69 11.44 -1.00
C THR A 127 -6.22 11.08 -1.08
N GLN A 128 -5.85 9.84 -0.72
CA GLN A 128 -4.48 9.35 -0.93
C GLN A 128 -4.11 9.43 -2.40
N PHE A 129 -4.95 8.94 -3.30
CA PHE A 129 -4.69 8.98 -4.73
C PHE A 129 -4.43 10.41 -5.24
N VAL A 130 -5.28 11.38 -4.88
CA VAL A 130 -5.12 12.78 -5.33
C VAL A 130 -3.76 13.33 -4.89
N ALA A 131 -3.31 13.02 -3.68
CA ALA A 131 -2.04 13.51 -3.18
C ALA A 131 -0.82 12.76 -3.74
N THR A 132 -0.91 11.44 -3.93
CA THR A 132 0.27 10.61 -4.24
C THR A 132 0.46 10.32 -5.72
N ASN A 133 -0.60 10.39 -6.52
CA ASN A 133 -0.52 10.06 -7.95
C ASN A 133 0.51 10.92 -8.72
N PRO A 134 0.63 12.24 -8.49
CA PRO A 134 1.70 13.05 -9.10
C PRO A 134 3.10 12.51 -8.77
N MET A 135 3.35 12.17 -7.50
CA MET A 135 4.65 11.64 -7.07
C MET A 135 4.95 10.26 -7.68
N GLU A 136 3.93 9.41 -7.81
CA GLU A 136 4.05 8.08 -8.41
C GLU A 136 4.45 8.18 -9.89
N ILE A 137 3.77 9.03 -10.67
CA ILE A 137 4.09 9.25 -12.09
C ILE A 137 5.48 9.87 -12.26
N MET A 138 5.85 10.84 -11.42
CA MET A 138 7.20 11.43 -11.46
C MET A 138 8.28 10.40 -11.17
N LYS A 139 8.08 9.53 -10.16
CA LYS A 139 9.03 8.47 -9.81
C LYS A 139 9.21 7.46 -10.94
N ILE A 140 8.11 7.01 -11.57
CA ILE A 140 8.15 6.09 -12.71
C ILE A 140 8.93 6.73 -13.87
N ARG A 141 8.67 8.01 -14.18
CA ARG A 141 9.37 8.71 -15.27
C ARG A 141 10.86 8.87 -15.03
N LEU A 142 11.27 9.19 -13.80
CA LEU A 142 12.67 9.27 -13.43
C LEU A 142 13.37 7.91 -13.56
N GLN A 143 12.72 6.83 -13.11
CA GLN A 143 13.26 5.47 -13.24
C GLN A 143 13.43 5.07 -14.71
N LEU A 144 12.42 5.30 -15.55
CA LEU A 144 12.50 5.03 -16.99
C LEU A 144 13.56 5.88 -17.70
N SER A 145 13.76 7.13 -17.28
CA SER A 145 14.80 8.00 -17.85
C SER A 145 16.20 7.49 -17.49
N GLY A 146 16.37 7.03 -16.25
CA GLY A 146 17.60 6.38 -15.79
C GLY A 146 17.96 5.12 -16.56
N GLU A 147 16.98 4.27 -16.89
CA GLU A 147 17.19 3.09 -17.75
C GLU A 147 17.62 3.44 -19.18
N GLN A 148 17.21 4.61 -19.67
CA GLN A 148 17.61 5.15 -20.97
C GLN A 148 18.91 5.96 -20.93
N GLY A 149 19.61 5.99 -19.79
CA GLY A 149 20.84 6.77 -19.61
C GLY A 149 20.64 8.29 -19.56
N LYS A 150 19.39 8.77 -19.50
CA LYS A 150 19.05 10.19 -19.41
C LYS A 150 18.85 10.59 -17.95
N LYS A 151 19.64 11.54 -17.45
CA LYS A 151 19.41 12.18 -16.15
C LYS A 151 18.32 13.23 -16.28
N ALA A 152 17.05 12.80 -16.29
CA ALA A 152 15.93 13.72 -16.23
C ALA A 152 15.81 14.30 -14.81
N SER A 153 15.59 15.61 -14.68
CA SER A 153 15.29 16.24 -13.40
C SER A 153 13.79 16.21 -13.08
N LEU A 154 13.42 16.26 -11.80
CA LEU A 154 11.99 16.36 -11.38
C LEU A 154 11.31 17.57 -12.03
N LYS A 155 12.06 18.67 -12.21
CA LYS A 155 11.58 19.92 -12.80
C LYS A 155 11.30 19.76 -14.30
N GLU A 156 12.18 19.06 -15.03
CA GLU A 156 11.96 18.72 -16.45
C GLU A 156 10.71 17.85 -16.62
N VAL A 157 10.59 16.77 -15.86
CA VAL A 157 9.42 15.87 -15.95
C VAL A 157 8.13 16.61 -15.63
N PHE A 158 8.15 17.50 -14.62
CA PHE A 158 6.99 18.33 -14.29
C PHE A 158 6.64 19.30 -15.41
N SER A 159 7.65 19.95 -16.01
CA SER A 159 7.45 20.89 -17.11
C SER A 159 6.95 20.22 -18.40
N GLU A 160 7.36 18.96 -18.63
CA GLU A 160 6.97 18.17 -19.81
C GLU A 160 5.54 17.64 -19.70
N LEU A 161 5.15 17.12 -18.53
CA LEU A 161 3.83 16.52 -18.33
C LEU A 161 2.76 17.54 -17.95
N GLY A 162 3.12 18.58 -17.19
CA GLY A 162 2.20 19.46 -16.50
C GLY A 162 1.26 18.70 -15.55
N ILE A 163 0.32 19.43 -14.91
CA ILE A 163 -0.63 18.83 -13.96
C ILE A 163 -1.51 17.78 -14.66
N ARG A 164 -2.02 18.06 -15.86
CA ARG A 164 -2.87 17.12 -16.59
C ARG A 164 -2.15 15.83 -16.98
N GLY A 165 -0.87 15.89 -17.35
CA GLY A 165 -0.07 14.71 -17.66
C GLY A 165 0.23 13.84 -16.45
N LEU A 166 0.37 14.45 -15.26
CA LEU A 166 0.55 13.73 -13.99
C LEU A 166 -0.68 12.93 -13.57
N TYR A 167 -1.86 13.23 -14.11
CA TYR A 167 -3.10 12.46 -13.91
C TYR A 167 -3.51 11.61 -15.12
N LYS A 168 -2.65 11.47 -16.13
CA LYS A 168 -2.93 10.60 -17.28
C LYS A 168 -2.84 9.13 -16.84
N GLY A 169 -3.91 8.36 -17.06
CA GLY A 169 -4.00 6.96 -16.61
C GLY A 169 -4.47 6.78 -15.16
N SER A 170 -4.84 7.88 -14.49
CA SER A 170 -5.33 7.90 -13.11
C SER A 170 -6.58 7.09 -12.85
N SER A 171 -7.46 6.90 -13.84
CA SER A 171 -8.67 6.11 -13.69
C SER A 171 -8.37 4.65 -13.33
N ALA A 172 -7.29 4.08 -13.89
CA ALA A 172 -6.85 2.73 -13.55
C ALA A 172 -6.23 2.66 -12.15
N THR A 173 -5.54 3.72 -11.71
CA THR A 173 -5.05 3.84 -10.32
C THR A 173 -6.21 3.92 -9.32
N LEU A 174 -7.23 4.73 -9.60
CA LEU A 174 -8.44 4.86 -8.79
C LEU A 174 -9.21 3.53 -8.68
N LEU A 175 -9.34 2.81 -9.82
CA LEU A 175 -9.97 1.49 -9.87
C LEU A 175 -9.28 0.46 -8.95
N ARG A 176 -8.00 0.64 -8.65
CA ARG A 176 -7.26 -0.21 -7.72
C ARG A 176 -7.33 0.32 -6.28
N ASP A 177 -7.04 1.59 -6.07
CA ASP A 177 -6.79 2.17 -4.75
C ASP A 177 -8.06 2.28 -3.90
N ILE A 178 -9.20 2.63 -4.53
CA ILE A 178 -10.49 2.74 -3.84
C ILE A 178 -10.97 1.36 -3.37
N PRO A 179 -11.13 0.33 -4.24
CA PRO A 179 -11.59 -0.99 -3.79
C PRO A 179 -10.64 -1.64 -2.79
N PHE A 180 -9.32 -1.48 -2.97
CA PHE A 180 -8.36 -1.94 -1.98
C PHE A 180 -8.62 -1.32 -0.61
N SER A 181 -8.79 0.00 -0.54
CA SER A 181 -8.97 0.72 0.73
C SER A 181 -10.32 0.41 1.39
N MET A 182 -11.40 0.33 0.60
CA MET A 182 -12.74 -0.06 1.06
C MET A 182 -12.72 -1.44 1.72
N VAL A 183 -12.16 -2.44 1.04
CA VAL A 183 -12.09 -3.82 1.55
C VAL A 183 -11.15 -3.90 2.74
N TYR A 184 -9.95 -3.31 2.63
CA TYR A 184 -8.93 -3.39 3.67
C TYR A 184 -9.43 -2.83 5.01
N PHE A 185 -9.95 -1.60 5.00
CA PHE A 185 -10.34 -0.92 6.23
C PHE A 185 -11.60 -1.52 6.87
N SER A 186 -12.57 -1.94 6.07
CA SER A 186 -13.79 -2.61 6.58
C SER A 186 -13.47 -4.00 7.14
N THR A 187 -12.70 -4.80 6.42
CA THR A 187 -12.26 -6.13 6.89
C THR A 187 -11.42 -6.01 8.15
N TYR A 188 -10.47 -5.08 8.19
CA TYR A 188 -9.65 -4.85 9.37
C TYR A 188 -10.49 -4.46 10.58
N ALA A 189 -11.47 -3.55 10.42
CA ALA A 189 -12.32 -3.13 11.53
C ALA A 189 -13.17 -4.28 12.09
N ARG A 190 -13.70 -5.14 11.22
CA ARG A 190 -14.47 -6.33 11.59
C ARG A 190 -13.63 -7.39 12.29
N LEU A 191 -12.44 -7.67 11.76
CA LEU A 191 -11.49 -8.57 12.43
C LEU A 191 -11.08 -8.01 13.79
N LYS A 192 -10.84 -6.70 13.89
CA LYS A 192 -10.52 -6.02 15.15
C LYS A 192 -11.66 -6.19 16.17
N GLN A 193 -12.92 -5.99 15.76
CA GLN A 193 -14.09 -6.20 16.62
C GLN A 193 -14.22 -7.66 17.08
N TYR A 194 -14.04 -8.61 16.15
CA TYR A 194 -14.12 -10.04 16.45
C TYR A 194 -13.02 -10.52 17.40
N PHE A 195 -11.80 -9.99 17.29
CA PHE A 195 -10.66 -10.39 18.10
C PHE A 195 -10.49 -9.62 19.41
N THR A 196 -11.22 -8.51 19.60
CA THR A 196 -11.25 -7.75 20.86
C THR A 196 -11.95 -8.62 21.91
N LYS A 197 -11.25 -8.97 22.99
CA LYS A 197 -11.86 -9.72 24.11
C LYS A 197 -12.87 -8.84 24.86
N GLU A 198 -13.74 -9.45 25.66
CA GLU A 198 -14.71 -8.74 26.53
C GLU A 198 -14.05 -7.68 27.43
N ASN A 199 -12.77 -7.84 27.78
CA ASN A 199 -11.99 -6.89 28.57
C ASN A 199 -11.55 -5.63 27.80
N GLY A 200 -11.88 -5.51 26.50
CA GLY A 200 -11.52 -4.36 25.66
C GLY A 200 -10.07 -4.32 25.18
N GLU A 201 -9.22 -5.25 25.62
CA GLU A 201 -7.81 -5.31 25.21
C GLU A 201 -7.61 -6.20 23.97
N LEU A 202 -6.92 -5.64 22.98
CA LEU A 202 -6.51 -6.35 21.77
C LEU A 202 -4.99 -6.47 21.75
N GLY A 203 -4.47 -7.69 21.89
CA GLY A 203 -3.03 -7.96 21.84
C GLY A 203 -2.42 -7.61 20.47
N LEU A 204 -1.16 -7.15 20.47
CA LEU A 204 -0.42 -6.77 19.26
C LEU A 204 -0.39 -7.88 18.20
N GLY A 205 -0.28 -9.15 18.60
CA GLY A 205 -0.33 -10.29 17.68
C GLY A 205 -1.67 -10.43 16.95
N ARG A 206 -2.79 -10.09 17.60
CA ARG A 206 -4.12 -10.11 16.97
C ARG A 206 -4.31 -8.94 16.01
N ILE A 207 -3.72 -7.77 16.33
CA ILE A 207 -3.66 -6.62 15.41
C ILE A 207 -2.88 -6.99 14.16
N LEU A 208 -1.69 -7.58 14.34
CA LEU A 208 -0.86 -8.06 13.24
C LEU A 208 -1.62 -9.04 12.35
N LEU A 209 -2.25 -10.06 12.95
CA LEU A 209 -3.03 -11.06 12.23
C LEU A 209 -4.21 -10.43 11.47
N SER A 210 -4.95 -9.52 12.12
CA SER A 210 -6.06 -8.79 11.49
C SER A 210 -5.59 -7.99 10.29
N GLY A 211 -4.45 -7.30 10.41
CA GLY A 211 -3.86 -6.53 9.32
C GLY A 211 -3.39 -7.40 8.16
N ILE A 212 -2.80 -8.56 8.44
CA ILE A 212 -2.36 -9.54 7.42
C ILE A 212 -3.57 -10.13 6.69
N LEU A 213 -4.60 -10.57 7.41
CA LEU A 213 -5.81 -11.15 6.80
C LEU A 213 -6.57 -10.11 5.96
N ALA A 214 -6.76 -8.90 6.50
CA ALA A 214 -7.39 -7.80 5.76
C ALA A 214 -6.56 -7.40 4.53
N GLY A 215 -5.23 -7.33 4.66
CA GLY A 215 -4.32 -7.04 3.57
C GLY A 215 -4.35 -8.11 2.47
N SER A 216 -4.44 -9.39 2.85
CA SER A 216 -4.52 -10.52 1.93
C SER A 216 -5.83 -10.48 1.13
N LEU A 217 -6.96 -10.29 1.80
CA LEU A 217 -8.27 -10.22 1.15
C LEU A 217 -8.38 -9.00 0.23
N ALA A 218 -7.95 -7.83 0.70
CA ALA A 218 -7.93 -6.60 -0.10
C ALA A 218 -7.01 -6.74 -1.32
N ALA A 219 -5.84 -7.38 -1.18
CA ALA A 219 -4.96 -7.69 -2.29
C ALA A 219 -5.66 -8.62 -3.29
N SER A 220 -6.29 -9.72 -2.85
CA SER A 220 -6.99 -10.64 -3.74
C SER A 220 -8.05 -9.95 -4.59
N ILE A 221 -8.94 -9.16 -3.96
CA ILE A 221 -10.04 -8.50 -4.65
C ILE A 221 -9.55 -7.43 -5.63
N SER A 222 -8.48 -6.71 -5.29
CA SER A 222 -7.97 -5.61 -6.13
C SER A 222 -6.90 -6.05 -7.15
N THR A 223 -6.51 -7.32 -7.19
CA THR A 223 -5.46 -7.80 -8.11
C THR A 223 -5.86 -7.69 -9.58
N PRO A 224 -7.09 -8.01 -9.99
CA PRO A 224 -7.53 -7.77 -11.36
C PRO A 224 -7.38 -6.31 -11.80
N ALA A 225 -7.70 -5.35 -10.92
CA ALA A 225 -7.54 -3.92 -11.19
C ALA A 225 -6.06 -3.51 -11.29
N ASP A 226 -5.19 -4.11 -10.48
CA ASP A 226 -3.74 -3.88 -10.53
C ASP A 226 -3.13 -4.40 -11.85
N VAL A 227 -3.59 -5.55 -12.35
CA VAL A 227 -3.19 -6.07 -13.68
C VAL A 227 -3.59 -5.11 -14.79
N VAL A 228 -4.81 -4.58 -14.76
CA VAL A 228 -5.27 -3.60 -15.77
C VAL A 228 -4.47 -2.30 -15.67
N LYS A 229 -4.25 -1.78 -14.46
CA LYS A 229 -3.42 -0.58 -14.23
C LYS A 229 -2.01 -0.75 -14.81
N THR A 230 -1.33 -1.83 -14.45
CA THR A 230 0.06 -2.08 -14.86
C THR A 230 0.16 -2.20 -16.38
N ARG A 231 -0.75 -2.92 -17.04
CA ARG A 231 -0.77 -3.05 -18.51
C ARG A 231 -0.96 -1.72 -19.25
N ILE A 232 -1.77 -0.81 -18.71
CA ILE A 232 -2.02 0.50 -19.32
C ILE A 232 -0.84 1.46 -19.09
N GLN A 233 -0.16 1.36 -17.94
CA GLN A 233 0.92 2.29 -17.55
C GLN A 233 2.30 1.86 -18.06
N VAL A 234 2.51 0.58 -18.32
CA VAL A 234 3.74 0.07 -18.94
C VAL A 234 3.75 0.48 -20.41
N LYS A 235 4.89 0.97 -20.90
CA LYS A 235 5.06 1.25 -22.33
C LYS A 235 4.98 -0.08 -23.10
N PRO A 236 4.08 -0.22 -24.08
CA PRO A 236 4.01 -1.43 -24.88
C PRO A 236 5.33 -1.60 -25.64
N GLY A 237 5.87 -2.82 -25.61
CA GLY A 237 6.94 -3.23 -26.50
C GLY A 237 6.48 -3.27 -27.96
N PRO A 238 7.39 -3.52 -28.92
CA PRO A 238 7.09 -3.49 -30.36
C PRO A 238 5.94 -4.42 -30.78
N ASN A 239 5.73 -5.51 -30.04
CA ASN A 239 4.71 -6.53 -30.30
C ASN A 239 3.60 -6.57 -29.24
N ASP A 240 3.59 -5.64 -28.27
CA ASP A 240 2.58 -5.63 -27.23
C ASP A 240 1.31 -4.91 -27.69
N PRO A 241 0.11 -5.41 -27.34
CA PRO A 241 -1.13 -4.77 -27.71
C PRO A 241 -1.23 -3.37 -27.06
N HIS A 242 -1.53 -2.37 -27.89
CA HIS A 242 -1.83 -1.02 -27.39
C HIS A 242 -3.22 -1.01 -26.72
N TYR A 243 -3.31 -0.41 -25.54
CA TYR A 243 -4.55 -0.31 -24.78
C TYR A 243 -5.07 1.13 -24.79
N ASN A 244 -6.27 1.33 -25.33
CA ASN A 244 -6.90 2.65 -25.44
C ASN A 244 -7.76 3.02 -24.21
N GLY A 245 -7.78 2.16 -23.19
CA GLY A 245 -8.52 2.39 -21.95
C GLY A 245 -8.72 1.13 -21.12
N ILE A 246 -9.44 1.27 -20.01
CA ILE A 246 -9.71 0.18 -19.06
C ILE A 246 -10.52 -0.95 -19.73
N VAL A 247 -11.62 -0.62 -20.40
CA VAL A 247 -12.51 -1.60 -21.04
C VAL A 247 -11.81 -2.34 -22.17
N ASP A 248 -11.03 -1.62 -22.98
CA ASP A 248 -10.22 -2.21 -24.05
C ASP A 248 -9.15 -3.16 -23.49
N CYS A 249 -8.46 -2.76 -22.42
CA CYS A 249 -7.50 -3.60 -21.72
C CYS A 249 -8.15 -4.87 -21.16
N ILE A 250 -9.31 -4.77 -20.51
CA ILE A 250 -10.04 -5.93 -19.97
C ILE A 250 -10.43 -6.87 -21.10
N THR A 251 -11.01 -6.34 -22.18
CA THR A 251 -11.52 -7.13 -23.31
C THR A 251 -10.39 -7.87 -24.02
N LYS A 252 -9.30 -7.18 -24.37
CA LYS A 252 -8.13 -7.77 -25.03
C LYS A 252 -7.42 -8.78 -24.13
N THR A 253 -7.28 -8.49 -22.83
CA THR A 253 -6.66 -9.43 -21.87
C THR A 253 -7.49 -10.70 -21.74
N TYR A 254 -8.81 -10.58 -21.61
CA TYR A 254 -9.71 -11.71 -21.52
C TYR A 254 -9.70 -12.56 -22.80
N LYS A 255 -9.72 -11.93 -23.98
CA LYS A 255 -9.69 -12.65 -25.27
C LYS A 255 -8.36 -13.36 -25.54
N ASN A 256 -7.23 -12.72 -25.20
CA ASN A 256 -5.90 -13.23 -25.57
C ASN A 256 -5.31 -14.19 -24.53
N GLU A 257 -5.62 -14.01 -23.24
CA GLU A 257 -4.97 -14.75 -22.14
C GLU A 257 -5.97 -15.40 -21.16
N GLY A 258 -7.27 -15.14 -21.32
CA GLY A 258 -8.32 -15.70 -20.46
C GLY A 258 -8.40 -15.08 -19.06
N ILE A 259 -9.22 -15.68 -18.20
CA ILE A 259 -9.51 -15.18 -16.85
C ILE A 259 -8.32 -15.28 -15.89
N SER A 260 -7.43 -16.26 -16.10
CA SER A 260 -6.25 -16.48 -15.26
C SER A 260 -5.24 -15.33 -15.34
N ALA A 261 -5.26 -14.56 -16.44
CA ALA A 261 -4.42 -13.39 -16.63
C ALA A 261 -4.62 -12.32 -15.55
N PHE A 262 -5.84 -12.16 -15.04
CA PHE A 262 -6.18 -11.19 -13.99
C PHE A 262 -5.68 -11.59 -12.60
N GLY A 263 -5.26 -12.85 -12.41
CA GLY A 263 -4.62 -13.33 -11.18
C GLY A 263 -3.09 -13.24 -11.21
N LYS A 264 -2.49 -12.84 -12.35
CA LYS A 264 -1.03 -12.76 -12.49
C LYS A 264 -0.46 -11.75 -11.50
N GLY A 265 0.43 -12.21 -10.63
CA GLY A 265 1.05 -11.39 -9.59
C GLY A 265 0.36 -11.40 -8.23
N LEU A 266 -0.75 -12.15 -8.05
CA LEU A 266 -1.47 -12.25 -6.78
C LEU A 266 -0.58 -12.69 -5.61
N ILE A 267 0.09 -13.83 -5.74
CA ILE A 267 0.96 -14.39 -4.67
C ILE A 267 2.07 -13.39 -4.29
N PRO A 268 2.86 -12.86 -5.24
CA PRO A 268 3.84 -11.80 -4.96
C PRO A 268 3.27 -10.55 -4.33
N ARG A 269 1.98 -10.27 -4.54
CA ARG A 269 1.30 -9.10 -3.98
C ARG A 269 0.89 -9.36 -2.53
N ILE A 270 0.28 -10.51 -2.24
CA ILE A 270 -0.07 -10.92 -0.87
C ILE A 270 1.16 -10.99 0.02
N MET A 271 2.27 -11.57 -0.47
CA MET A 271 3.52 -11.70 0.31
C MET A 271 4.12 -10.38 0.76
N ILE A 272 3.84 -9.27 0.06
CA ILE A 272 4.39 -7.95 0.39
C ILE A 272 3.37 -7.12 1.14
N ILE A 273 2.17 -7.00 0.56
CA ILE A 273 1.14 -6.11 1.08
C ILE A 273 0.69 -6.55 2.47
N SER A 274 0.48 -7.85 2.68
CA SER A 274 -0.13 -8.34 3.92
C SER A 274 0.78 -8.13 5.13
N PRO A 275 2.07 -8.52 5.09
CA PRO A 275 3.00 -8.23 6.19
C PRO A 275 3.23 -6.73 6.39
N LEU A 276 3.35 -5.96 5.30
CA LEU A 276 3.55 -4.51 5.35
C LEU A 276 2.42 -3.84 6.14
N PHE A 277 1.17 -4.10 5.77
CA PHE A 277 0.00 -3.50 6.43
C PHE A 277 -0.20 -4.03 7.85
N GLY A 278 0.11 -5.30 8.12
CA GLY A 278 0.11 -5.85 9.48
C GLY A 278 1.08 -5.12 10.40
N ILE A 279 2.34 -4.97 9.98
CA ILE A 279 3.38 -4.29 10.77
C ILE A 279 3.07 -2.81 10.93
N THR A 280 2.68 -2.13 9.85
CA THR A 280 2.30 -0.71 9.89
C THR A 280 1.17 -0.47 10.90
N LEU A 281 0.15 -1.34 10.95
CA LEU A 281 -0.93 -1.18 11.93
C LEU A 281 -0.49 -1.42 13.38
N VAL A 282 0.36 -2.43 13.63
CA VAL A 282 0.92 -2.66 14.96
C VAL A 282 1.68 -1.43 15.43
N VAL A 283 2.55 -0.89 14.58
CA VAL A 283 3.34 0.31 14.89
C VAL A 283 2.45 1.54 15.07
N TYR A 284 1.39 1.67 14.27
CA TYR A 284 0.41 2.75 14.41
C TYR A 284 -0.37 2.67 15.73
N GLU A 285 -0.82 1.47 16.14
CA GLU A 285 -1.56 1.27 17.38
C GLU A 285 -0.67 1.49 18.61
N ILE A 286 0.59 1.01 18.60
CA ILE A 286 1.56 1.26 19.67
C ILE A 286 1.72 2.76 19.90
N GLN A 287 1.88 3.54 18.83
CA GLN A 287 2.01 5.00 18.91
C GLN A 287 0.75 5.65 19.48
N LYS A 288 -0.44 5.16 19.10
CA LYS A 288 -1.72 5.66 19.63
C LYS A 288 -1.87 5.38 21.12
N ILE A 289 -1.51 4.17 21.57
CA ILE A 289 -1.52 3.79 22.99
C ILE A 289 -0.52 4.65 23.79
N PHE A 290 0.67 4.86 23.26
CA PHE A 290 1.69 5.71 23.88
C PHE A 290 1.21 7.16 24.03
N TYR A 291 0.60 7.72 22.98
CA TYR A 291 0.03 9.07 23.01
C TYR A 291 -1.05 9.22 24.10
N ILE A 292 -1.97 8.27 24.19
CA ILE A 292 -3.03 8.28 25.21
C ILE A 292 -2.43 8.22 26.63
N ARG A 293 -1.47 7.33 26.88
CA ARG A 293 -0.80 7.22 28.19
C ARG A 293 -0.07 8.50 28.58
N MET A 294 0.53 9.20 27.62
CA MET A 294 1.21 10.48 27.87
C MET A 294 0.23 11.59 28.25
N GLN A 295 -1.00 11.58 27.71
CA GLN A 295 -2.05 12.53 28.09
C GLN A 295 -2.66 12.21 29.44
N GLU A 296 -2.85 10.91 29.75
CA GLU A 296 -3.33 10.48 31.07
C GLU A 296 -2.33 10.88 32.18
N LYS A 297 -1.02 10.87 31.92
CA LYS A 297 0.02 11.33 32.87
C LYS A 297 0.11 12.86 33.04
N LYS A 298 -0.52 13.64 32.16
CA LYS A 298 -0.52 15.12 32.22
C LYS A 298 -1.74 15.70 32.95
N LYS A 299 -2.73 14.86 33.28
CA LYS A 299 -3.86 15.19 34.15
C LYS A 299 -3.54 14.76 35.58
#